data_AF-A0A1Q7XWI6-F1
#
_entry.id   AF-A0A1Q7XWI6-F1
#
_cell.length_a   1.000
_cell.length_b   1.000
_cell.length_c   1.000
_cell.angle_alpha   90.00
_cell.angle_beta   90.00
_cell.angle_gamma   90.00
#
_symmetry.space_group_name_H-M   'P 1'
#
loop_
_entity.id
_entity.type
_entity.pdbx_description
1 polymer ?
#
loop_
_entity_poly.entity_id
_entity_poly.type
_entity_poly.pdbx_seq_one_letter_code
_entity_poly.pdbx_strand_id
1 'polypeptide(L)'
;MTYPALFVAVAMLTLFAAHARVSAQLVRPPPLITHAVADHALRSLHITGTDFGTLLPTVNLADVSLGVTTFSDTDIVVTLPPGIARGSYWLVVIRPEPVPVSVQVHSLPFQVTLGAVGPPGPEGFPGPPGPPGPQGRAGPPGSAGQQGPPGPRGPSGLSGLTLQSVKDSVLPFSHKSVFAPCPAGKLPISGGVLTAGAMNVTDNGPETAGGRAGWRGGVFNPQVGSSDVVVIAVCVAKPSP
;
A
#
# COMPACT_ATOMS: atom_id res chain seq x y z
N MET A 1 6.12 76.95 8.58
CA MET A 1 5.52 75.78 9.26
C MET A 1 4.37 75.34 8.37
N THR A 2 4.50 74.33 7.51
CA THR A 2 4.31 72.89 7.75
C THR A 2 4.56 72.23 6.38
N TYR A 3 5.33 71.15 6.24
CA TYR A 3 4.84 69.82 5.81
C TYR A 3 6.03 68.83 5.65
N PRO A 4 6.71 68.37 6.73
CA PRO A 4 7.61 67.22 6.61
C PRO A 4 6.91 65.89 6.96
N ALA A 5 5.76 65.92 7.65
CA ALA A 5 5.12 64.72 8.20
C ALA A 5 4.42 63.84 7.14
N LEU A 6 3.91 64.43 6.05
CA LEU A 6 3.14 63.67 5.04
C LEU A 6 4.02 62.79 4.14
N PHE A 7 5.24 63.24 3.83
CA PHE A 7 6.18 62.48 2.99
C PHE A 7 6.78 61.27 3.71
N VAL A 8 7.05 61.39 5.03
CA VAL A 8 7.56 60.28 5.84
C VAL A 8 6.49 59.20 6.04
N ALA A 9 5.22 59.58 6.15
CA ALA A 9 4.11 58.63 6.28
C ALA A 9 3.89 57.81 4.99
N VAL A 10 3.98 58.42 3.80
CA VAL A 10 3.84 57.70 2.52
C VAL A 10 5.04 56.78 2.25
N ALA A 11 6.26 57.20 2.62
CA ALA A 11 7.46 56.36 2.49
C ALA A 11 7.47 55.16 3.45
N MET A 12 6.91 55.29 4.66
CA MET A 12 6.78 54.17 5.60
C MET A 12 5.64 53.21 5.22
N LEU A 13 4.56 53.71 4.62
CA LEU A 13 3.45 52.87 4.14
C LEU A 13 3.85 52.00 2.92
N THR A 14 4.73 52.49 2.05
CA THR A 14 5.27 51.71 0.92
C THR A 14 6.37 50.73 1.34
N LEU A 15 7.11 51.03 2.42
CA LEU A 15 8.14 50.12 2.95
C LEU A 15 7.54 48.90 3.69
N PHE A 16 6.35 49.05 4.31
CA PHE A 16 5.61 47.93 4.91
C PHE A 16 4.89 47.05 3.86
N ALA A 17 4.49 47.59 2.71
CA ALA A 17 3.89 46.81 1.63
C ALA A 17 4.91 45.92 0.88
N ALA A 18 6.21 46.20 0.99
CA ALA A 18 7.26 45.47 0.28
C ALA A 18 7.73 44.17 0.98
N HIS A 19 7.38 43.95 2.25
CA HIS A 19 7.86 42.80 3.04
C HIS A 19 6.85 41.65 3.17
N ALA A 20 5.63 41.81 2.65
CA ALA A 20 4.61 40.76 2.62
C ALA A 20 4.48 40.13 1.23
N ARG A 21 5.60 39.73 0.63
CA ARG A 21 5.62 38.64 -0.34
C ARG A 21 6.39 37.48 0.28
N VAL A 22 5.76 36.84 1.26
CA VAL A 22 6.04 35.43 1.49
C VAL A 22 5.60 34.76 0.20
N SER A 23 6.55 34.49 -0.69
CA SER A 23 6.31 33.58 -1.82
C SER A 23 5.68 32.34 -1.22
N ALA A 24 4.43 32.05 -1.60
CA ALA A 24 3.93 30.70 -1.55
C ALA A 24 4.86 29.89 -2.45
N GLN A 25 5.94 29.37 -1.87
CA GLN A 25 6.79 28.42 -2.54
C GLN A 25 5.83 27.31 -2.93
N LEU A 26 5.68 27.10 -4.24
CA LEU A 26 4.80 26.10 -4.81
C LEU A 26 5.35 24.74 -4.36
N VAL A 27 4.94 24.27 -3.18
CA VAL A 27 5.37 22.97 -2.64
C VAL A 27 4.76 21.94 -3.56
N ARG A 28 5.59 21.43 -4.48
CA ARG A 28 5.16 20.42 -5.43
C ARG A 28 4.70 19.18 -4.65
N PRO A 29 3.50 18.63 -4.91
CA PRO A 29 3.04 17.45 -4.21
C PRO A 29 4.01 16.27 -4.39
N PRO A 30 4.05 15.32 -3.44
CA PRO A 30 4.86 14.13 -3.58
C PRO A 30 4.37 13.28 -4.77
N PRO A 31 5.26 12.48 -5.40
CA PRO A 31 4.86 11.61 -6.50
C PRO A 31 3.79 10.62 -6.03
N LEU A 32 2.75 10.43 -6.83
CA LEU A 32 1.65 9.52 -6.53
C LEU A 32 1.58 8.42 -7.59
N ILE A 33 1.68 7.17 -7.17
CA ILE A 33 1.46 6.02 -8.04
C ILE A 33 -0.04 5.71 -8.03
N THR A 34 -0.65 5.60 -9.20
CA THR A 34 -2.06 5.21 -9.34
C THR A 34 -2.22 3.77 -9.80
N HIS A 35 -1.40 3.33 -10.75
CA HIS A 35 -1.39 1.96 -11.25
C HIS A 35 0.04 1.52 -11.54
N ALA A 36 0.27 0.21 -11.42
CA ALA A 36 1.50 -0.42 -11.88
C ALA A 36 1.18 -1.82 -12.41
N VAL A 37 1.60 -2.11 -13.63
CA VAL A 37 1.31 -3.35 -14.34
C VAL A 37 2.61 -3.94 -14.86
N ALA A 38 2.87 -5.20 -14.49
CA ALA A 38 4.04 -5.93 -14.97
C ALA A 38 3.75 -6.61 -16.30
N ASP A 39 4.65 -6.43 -17.27
CA ASP A 39 4.70 -7.21 -18.49
C ASP A 39 5.81 -8.25 -18.37
N HIS A 40 5.40 -9.52 -18.19
CA HIS A 40 6.33 -10.63 -18.07
C HIS A 40 6.99 -11.03 -19.41
N ALA A 41 6.36 -10.74 -20.55
CA ALA A 41 6.92 -11.01 -21.86
C ALA A 41 8.06 -10.03 -22.17
N LEU A 42 7.86 -8.75 -21.83
CA LEU A 42 8.85 -7.68 -22.04
C LEU A 42 9.80 -7.47 -20.85
N ARG A 43 9.61 -8.21 -19.74
CA ARG A 43 10.34 -8.03 -18.47
C ARG A 43 10.34 -6.57 -18.02
N SER A 44 9.22 -5.89 -18.18
CA SER A 44 9.05 -4.50 -17.80
C SER A 44 7.96 -4.34 -16.76
N LEU A 45 8.03 -3.25 -16.02
CA LEU A 45 6.98 -2.80 -15.12
C LEU A 45 6.60 -1.39 -15.56
N HIS A 46 5.33 -1.24 -15.95
CA HIS A 46 4.76 0.02 -16.39
C HIS A 46 4.02 0.66 -15.21
N ILE A 47 4.36 1.90 -14.89
CA ILE A 47 3.92 2.63 -13.70
C ILE A 47 3.28 3.93 -14.16
N THR A 48 2.03 4.16 -13.77
CA THR A 48 1.31 5.40 -14.09
C THR A 48 0.91 6.14 -12.82
N GLY A 49 0.94 7.47 -12.89
CA GLY A 49 0.74 8.30 -11.71
C GLY A 49 0.76 9.79 -12.01
N THR A 50 1.05 10.58 -10.99
CA THR A 50 1.22 12.03 -11.09
C THR A 50 2.47 12.49 -10.37
N ASP A 51 2.97 13.64 -10.80
CA ASP A 51 4.09 14.35 -10.17
C ASP A 51 5.40 13.55 -10.15
N PHE A 52 5.67 12.67 -11.10
CA PHE A 52 6.95 11.98 -11.18
C PHE A 52 8.12 12.92 -11.52
N GLY A 53 7.82 14.07 -12.13
CA GLY A 53 8.78 15.10 -12.50
C GLY A 53 9.41 14.89 -13.87
N THR A 54 10.35 15.78 -14.19
CA THR A 54 11.07 15.81 -15.46
C THR A 54 12.52 15.35 -15.34
N LEU A 55 12.99 15.11 -14.11
CA LEU A 55 14.29 14.52 -13.82
C LEU A 55 14.16 13.01 -13.64
N LEU A 56 15.22 12.28 -13.98
CA LEU A 56 15.25 10.82 -13.90
C LEU A 56 14.88 10.34 -12.48
N PRO A 57 13.75 9.64 -12.29
CA PRO A 57 13.36 9.14 -10.99
C PRO A 57 14.17 7.91 -10.60
N THR A 58 14.24 7.61 -9.30
CA THR A 58 14.65 6.28 -8.82
C THR A 58 13.40 5.47 -8.51
N VAL A 59 13.35 4.23 -8.96
CA VAL A 59 12.23 3.33 -8.69
C VAL A 59 12.73 2.12 -7.93
N ASN A 60 12.15 1.86 -6.76
CA ASN A 60 12.51 0.71 -5.95
C ASN A 60 11.32 -0.25 -5.87
N LEU A 61 11.60 -1.55 -6.06
CA LEU A 61 10.67 -2.64 -5.87
C LEU A 61 11.22 -3.55 -4.76
N ALA A 62 10.53 -3.57 -3.62
CA ALA A 62 11.10 -3.92 -2.32
C ALA A 62 12.41 -3.12 -2.08
N ASP A 63 13.52 -3.81 -1.81
CA ASP A 63 14.82 -3.20 -1.58
C ASP A 63 15.68 -3.11 -2.86
N VAL A 64 15.12 -3.43 -4.03
CA VAL A 64 15.84 -3.49 -5.30
C VAL A 64 15.54 -2.25 -6.14
N SER A 65 16.59 -1.51 -6.50
CA SER A 65 16.47 -0.40 -7.45
C SER A 65 16.37 -0.91 -8.88
N LEU A 66 15.34 -0.44 -9.58
CA LEU A 66 15.01 -0.83 -10.94
C LEU A 66 15.61 0.15 -11.96
N GLY A 67 16.08 -0.40 -13.09
CA GLY A 67 16.56 0.41 -14.20
C GLY A 67 15.40 1.07 -14.94
N VAL A 68 15.31 2.40 -14.87
CA VAL A 68 14.31 3.19 -15.60
C VAL A 68 14.65 3.21 -17.09
N THR A 69 13.72 2.74 -17.91
CA THR A 69 13.88 2.71 -19.38
C THR A 69 13.33 3.98 -20.02
N THR A 70 12.14 4.41 -19.60
CA THR A 70 11.49 5.63 -20.06
C THR A 70 10.75 6.27 -18.89
N PHE A 71 10.66 7.60 -18.87
CA PHE A 71 9.89 8.30 -17.85
C PHE A 71 9.34 9.63 -18.38
N SER A 72 8.27 10.07 -17.75
CA SER A 72 7.62 11.37 -17.89
C SER A 72 6.99 11.74 -16.55
N ASP A 73 6.28 12.86 -16.49
CA ASP A 73 5.64 13.31 -15.26
C ASP A 73 4.51 12.38 -14.76
N THR A 74 3.95 11.54 -15.65
CA THR A 74 2.80 10.67 -15.33
C THR A 74 3.02 9.20 -15.66
N ASP A 75 4.15 8.87 -16.28
CA ASP A 75 4.40 7.54 -16.84
C ASP A 75 5.87 7.16 -16.64
N ILE A 76 6.13 5.96 -16.10
CA ILE A 76 7.48 5.40 -15.95
C ILE A 76 7.44 3.94 -16.40
N VAL A 77 8.38 3.54 -17.25
CA VAL A 77 8.64 2.15 -17.57
C VAL A 77 10.00 1.78 -16.99
N VAL A 78 10.07 0.66 -16.29
CA VAL A 78 11.30 0.13 -15.70
C VAL A 78 11.51 -1.32 -16.10
N THR A 79 12.76 -1.79 -16.04
CA THR A 79 13.10 -3.19 -16.29
C THR A 79 13.01 -4.00 -14.99
N LEU A 80 12.32 -5.14 -15.03
CA LEU A 80 12.27 -6.09 -13.92
C LEU A 80 13.55 -6.93 -13.87
N PRO A 81 14.21 -7.07 -12.70
CA PRO A 81 15.45 -7.80 -12.57
C PRO A 81 15.22 -9.31 -12.73
N PRO A 82 16.22 -10.05 -13.23
CA PRO A 82 16.13 -11.49 -13.30
C PRO A 82 16.04 -12.11 -11.90
N GLY A 83 15.18 -13.11 -11.73
CA GLY A 83 15.08 -13.87 -10.48
C GLY A 83 14.21 -13.26 -9.39
N ILE A 84 13.43 -12.21 -9.67
CA ILE A 84 12.37 -11.80 -8.76
C ILE A 84 11.35 -12.93 -8.61
N ALA A 85 11.08 -13.32 -7.37
CA ALA A 85 10.09 -14.34 -7.06
C ALA A 85 8.68 -13.85 -7.40
N ARG A 86 7.73 -14.78 -7.45
CA ARG A 86 6.32 -14.42 -7.53
C ARG A 86 5.87 -13.97 -6.15
N GLY A 87 5.11 -12.88 -6.08
CA GLY A 87 4.66 -12.33 -4.82
C GLY A 87 4.16 -10.90 -4.92
N SER A 88 3.76 -10.35 -3.78
CA SER A 88 3.45 -8.94 -3.65
C SER A 88 4.67 -8.17 -3.15
N TYR A 89 4.96 -7.06 -3.79
CA TYR A 89 6.13 -6.21 -3.55
C TYR A 89 5.69 -4.78 -3.30
N TRP A 90 6.43 -4.06 -2.44
CA TRP A 90 6.28 -2.63 -2.28
C TRP A 90 7.02 -1.90 -3.40
N LEU A 91 6.32 -1.02 -4.10
CA LEU A 91 6.86 -0.15 -5.14
C LEU A 91 6.91 1.27 -4.60
N VAL A 92 8.05 1.92 -4.75
CA VAL A 92 8.26 3.33 -4.38
C VAL A 92 8.94 4.06 -5.53
N VAL A 93 8.40 5.22 -5.89
CA VAL A 93 9.01 6.16 -6.84
C VAL A 93 9.62 7.31 -6.04
N ILE A 94 10.89 7.58 -6.28
CA ILE A 94 11.65 8.65 -5.65
C ILE A 94 11.95 9.70 -6.72
N ARG A 95 11.33 10.85 -6.58
CA ARG A 95 11.58 12.01 -7.42
C ARG A 95 12.75 12.81 -6.85
N PRO A 96 13.81 13.08 -7.63
CA PRO A 96 14.80 14.07 -7.25
C PRO A 96 14.25 15.48 -7.47
N GLU A 97 14.38 16.35 -6.47
CA GLU A 97 14.01 17.77 -6.57
C GLU A 97 15.28 18.62 -6.78
N PRO A 98 15.32 19.53 -7.76
CA PRO A 98 16.47 20.40 -7.98
C PRO A 98 16.59 21.50 -6.90
N VAL A 99 17.83 22.00 -6.77
CA VAL A 99 18.39 23.09 -5.94
C VAL A 99 17.37 24.22 -5.61
N PRO A 100 17.37 24.79 -4.37
CA PRO A 100 18.50 24.97 -3.45
C PRO A 100 18.89 23.78 -2.58
N VAL A 101 18.07 22.73 -2.51
CA VAL A 101 18.39 21.51 -1.76
C VAL A 101 18.01 20.30 -2.61
N SER A 102 18.97 19.42 -2.90
CA SER A 102 18.71 18.12 -3.53
C SER A 102 17.97 17.24 -2.52
N VAL A 103 16.65 17.30 -2.53
CA VAL A 103 15.78 16.47 -1.69
C VAL A 103 15.23 15.32 -2.52
N GLN A 104 15.20 14.13 -1.93
CA GLN A 104 14.51 12.98 -2.48
C GLN A 104 13.08 12.93 -1.96
N VAL A 105 12.11 13.15 -2.84
CA VAL A 105 10.68 13.11 -2.50
C VAL A 105 10.14 11.72 -2.85
N HIS A 106 9.66 11.01 -1.83
CA HIS A 106 9.21 9.63 -1.95
C HIS A 106 7.70 9.57 -2.18
N SER A 107 7.26 8.62 -3.00
CA SER A 107 5.84 8.26 -3.08
C SER A 107 5.41 7.49 -1.84
N LEU A 108 4.10 7.41 -1.62
CA LEU A 108 3.56 6.38 -0.73
C LEU A 108 3.90 4.99 -1.28
N PRO A 109 4.08 3.98 -0.41
CA PRO A 109 4.31 2.61 -0.86
C PRO A 109 3.07 2.09 -1.59
N PHE A 110 3.28 1.57 -2.81
CA PHE A 110 2.24 1.00 -3.65
C PHE A 110 2.47 -0.52 -3.78
N GLN A 111 1.44 -1.35 -3.57
CA GLN A 111 1.61 -2.80 -3.64
C GLN A 111 1.44 -3.29 -5.08
N VAL A 112 2.45 -3.97 -5.62
CA VAL A 112 2.42 -4.62 -6.93
C VAL A 112 2.48 -6.12 -6.75
N THR A 113 1.59 -6.86 -7.42
CA THR A 113 1.63 -8.32 -7.42
C THR A 113 2.22 -8.83 -8.73
N LEU A 114 3.34 -9.54 -8.63
CA LEU A 114 4.01 -10.21 -9.74
C LEU A 114 3.61 -11.68 -9.72
N GLY A 115 2.72 -12.08 -10.62
CA GLY A 115 2.13 -13.41 -10.68
C GLY A 115 1.87 -13.86 -12.12
N ALA A 116 1.67 -15.16 -12.32
CA ALA A 116 1.30 -15.66 -13.64
C ALA A 116 -0.04 -15.05 -14.09
N VAL A 117 -0.21 -14.85 -15.41
CA VAL A 117 -1.51 -14.55 -16.01
C VAL A 117 -2.52 -15.55 -15.44
N GLY A 118 -3.64 -15.04 -14.91
CA GLY A 118 -4.71 -15.90 -14.39
C GLY A 118 -5.12 -16.94 -15.45
N PRO A 119 -5.64 -18.10 -15.06
CA PRO A 119 -6.13 -19.06 -16.04
C PRO A 119 -7.13 -18.38 -16.99
N PRO A 120 -7.18 -18.77 -18.28
CA PRO A 120 -8.21 -18.29 -19.19
C PRO A 120 -9.57 -18.38 -18.50
N GLY A 121 -10.40 -17.35 -18.66
CA GLY A 121 -11.77 -17.39 -18.16
C GLY A 121 -12.47 -18.64 -18.70
N PRO A 122 -13.41 -19.24 -17.93
CA PRO A 122 -14.15 -20.40 -18.42
C PRO A 122 -14.82 -20.07 -19.75
N GLU A 123 -14.92 -21.05 -20.64
CA GLU A 123 -15.66 -20.91 -21.89
C GLU A 123 -17.09 -20.41 -21.57
N GLY A 124 -17.57 -19.42 -22.32
CA GLY A 124 -18.92 -18.89 -22.13
C GLY A 124 -19.93 -20.02 -22.28
N PHE A 125 -20.97 -20.03 -21.44
CA PHE A 125 -22.04 -21.02 -21.58
C PHE A 125 -22.59 -21.01 -23.02
N PRO A 126 -22.86 -22.18 -23.62
CA PRO A 126 -23.53 -22.24 -24.90
C PRO A 126 -24.80 -21.39 -24.88
N GLY A 127 -25.03 -20.62 -25.95
CA GLY A 127 -26.25 -19.83 -26.09
C GLY A 127 -27.49 -20.73 -25.92
N PRO A 128 -28.63 -20.17 -25.43
CA PRO A 128 -29.84 -20.94 -25.31
C PRO A 128 -30.23 -21.56 -26.67
N PRO A 129 -30.77 -22.79 -26.70
CA PRO A 129 -31.24 -23.41 -27.93
C PRO A 129 -32.20 -22.47 -28.68
N GLY A 130 -32.06 -22.39 -30.00
CA GLY A 130 -33.02 -21.69 -30.83
C GLY A 130 -34.44 -22.27 -30.66
N PRO A 131 -35.50 -21.48 -30.91
CA PRO A 131 -36.87 -21.96 -30.79
C PRO A 131 -37.07 -23.20 -31.69
N PRO A 132 -37.81 -24.23 -31.22
CA PRO A 132 -38.04 -25.44 -32.00
C PRO A 132 -38.71 -25.14 -33.34
N GLY A 133 -38.21 -25.76 -34.42
CA GLY A 133 -38.94 -25.84 -35.68
C GLY A 133 -40.22 -26.67 -35.55
N PRO A 134 -41.18 -26.54 -36.48
CA PRO A 134 -42.44 -27.27 -36.41
C PRO A 134 -42.21 -28.79 -36.40
N GLN A 135 -42.90 -29.48 -35.48
CA GLN A 135 -42.63 -30.84 -35.06
C GLN A 135 -42.96 -31.90 -36.15
N GLY A 136 -41.97 -32.73 -36.49
CA GLY A 136 -42.20 -34.05 -37.09
C GLY A 136 -42.54 -35.11 -36.03
N ARG A 137 -43.30 -36.15 -36.40
CA ARG A 137 -43.77 -37.20 -35.46
C ARG A 137 -42.59 -37.86 -34.73
N ALA A 138 -42.63 -37.85 -33.40
CA ALA A 138 -41.52 -38.23 -32.52
C ALA A 138 -41.38 -39.76 -32.36
N GLY A 139 -40.12 -40.24 -32.33
CA GLY A 139 -39.76 -41.54 -31.77
C GLY A 139 -39.65 -41.49 -30.23
N PRO A 140 -39.63 -42.64 -29.54
CA PRO A 140 -39.59 -42.69 -28.08
C PRO A 140 -38.29 -42.05 -27.53
N PRO A 141 -38.36 -41.16 -26.52
CA PRO A 141 -37.18 -40.52 -25.94
C PRO A 141 -36.23 -41.53 -25.27
N GLY A 142 -34.92 -41.37 -25.49
CA GLY A 142 -33.90 -42.05 -24.70
C GLY A 142 -33.93 -41.59 -23.23
N SER A 143 -33.62 -42.49 -22.31
CA SER A 143 -33.60 -42.20 -20.87
C SER A 143 -32.61 -41.07 -20.53
N ALA A 144 -33.04 -40.11 -19.73
CA ALA A 144 -32.19 -39.02 -19.25
C ALA A 144 -30.96 -39.57 -18.52
N GLY A 145 -29.77 -39.02 -18.82
CA GLY A 145 -28.54 -39.33 -18.08
C GLY A 145 -28.67 -38.90 -16.61
N GLN A 146 -28.11 -39.71 -15.71
CA GLN A 146 -28.15 -39.38 -14.28
C GLN A 146 -27.39 -38.08 -14.00
N GLN A 147 -27.96 -37.26 -13.11
CA GLN A 147 -27.29 -36.05 -12.61
C GLN A 147 -25.94 -36.42 -11.98
N GLY A 148 -24.89 -35.65 -12.30
CA GLY A 148 -23.58 -35.83 -11.68
C GLY A 148 -23.63 -35.64 -10.16
N PRO A 149 -22.72 -36.27 -9.39
CA PRO A 149 -22.70 -36.13 -7.95
C PRO A 149 -22.43 -34.66 -7.55
N PRO A 150 -22.91 -34.22 -6.38
CA PRO A 150 -22.55 -32.91 -5.82
C PRO A 150 -21.03 -32.74 -5.70
N GLY A 151 -20.53 -31.52 -5.91
CA GLY A 151 -19.12 -31.20 -5.68
C GLY A 151 -18.70 -31.38 -4.22
N PRO A 152 -17.39 -31.52 -3.93
CA PRO A 152 -16.90 -31.66 -2.57
C PRO A 152 -17.22 -30.41 -1.75
N ARG A 153 -17.45 -30.60 -0.44
CA ARG A 153 -17.62 -29.49 0.51
C ARG A 153 -16.32 -28.67 0.55
N GLY A 154 -16.44 -27.34 0.55
CA GLY A 154 -15.30 -26.44 0.72
C GLY A 154 -14.57 -26.64 2.06
N PRO A 155 -13.33 -26.12 2.20
CA PRO A 155 -12.59 -26.22 3.45
C PRO A 155 -13.35 -25.55 4.60
N SER A 156 -13.10 -26.03 5.83
CA SER A 156 -13.70 -25.43 7.02
C SER A 156 -13.18 -24.00 7.21
N GLY A 157 -14.05 -23.07 7.62
CA GLY A 157 -13.66 -21.69 7.90
C GLY A 157 -12.68 -21.54 9.08
N LEU A 158 -12.00 -20.40 9.15
CA LEU A 158 -11.14 -20.06 10.29
C LEU A 158 -11.99 -20.05 11.58
N SER A 159 -11.55 -20.79 12.59
CA SER A 159 -12.23 -20.88 13.89
C SER A 159 -11.37 -20.31 15.01
N GLY A 160 -12.00 -19.99 16.15
CA GLY A 160 -11.29 -19.56 17.34
C GLY A 160 -10.65 -18.18 17.22
N LEU A 161 -11.31 -17.22 16.57
CA LEU A 161 -10.84 -15.83 16.54
C LEU A 161 -10.77 -15.25 17.96
N THR A 162 -9.65 -14.64 18.31
CA THR A 162 -9.41 -13.95 19.58
C THR A 162 -8.61 -12.70 19.33
N LEU A 163 -8.93 -11.65 20.07
CA LEU A 163 -8.19 -10.39 20.06
C LEU A 163 -7.32 -10.32 21.30
N GLN A 164 -6.06 -9.94 21.14
CA GLN A 164 -5.13 -9.66 22.23
C GLN A 164 -4.62 -8.25 22.06
N SER A 165 -4.48 -7.52 23.16
CA SER A 165 -3.92 -6.18 23.15
C SER A 165 -2.95 -5.99 24.31
N VAL A 166 -1.86 -5.28 24.04
CA VAL A 166 -0.86 -4.91 25.05
C VAL A 166 -0.69 -3.41 24.97
N LYS A 167 -0.95 -2.74 26.10
CA LYS A 167 -0.72 -1.31 26.26
C LYS A 167 0.60 -1.10 26.99
N ASP A 168 1.40 -0.17 26.50
CA ASP A 168 2.65 0.22 27.15
C ASP A 168 2.91 1.73 26.99
N SER A 169 3.78 2.28 27.84
CA SER A 169 4.20 3.67 27.78
C SER A 169 5.60 3.80 27.18
N VAL A 170 5.78 4.81 26.34
CA VAL A 170 7.00 5.08 25.60
C VAL A 170 7.56 6.41 26.07
N LEU A 171 8.78 6.39 26.60
CA LEU A 171 9.44 7.57 27.14
C LEU A 171 9.72 8.61 26.03
N PRO A 172 9.89 9.89 26.39
CA PRO A 172 10.31 10.92 25.45
C PRO A 172 11.59 10.54 24.70
N PHE A 173 11.64 10.86 23.40
CA PHE A 173 12.81 10.65 22.52
C PHE A 173 13.36 9.21 22.54
N SER A 174 12.50 8.22 22.77
CA SER A 174 12.89 6.82 22.90
C SER A 174 12.18 5.93 21.89
N HIS A 175 12.83 4.81 21.57
CA HIS A 175 12.26 3.72 20.79
C HIS A 175 11.82 2.60 21.72
N LYS A 176 10.65 2.01 21.45
CA LYS A 176 10.15 0.85 22.19
C LYS A 176 9.37 -0.08 21.28
N SER A 177 9.64 -1.37 21.40
CA SER A 177 8.86 -2.43 20.76
C SER A 177 8.02 -3.17 21.79
N VAL A 178 6.75 -3.36 21.44
CA VAL A 178 5.75 -4.02 22.27
C VAL A 178 5.24 -5.23 21.50
N PHE A 179 5.11 -6.36 22.20
CA PHE A 179 4.69 -7.63 21.63
C PHE A 179 3.36 -8.07 22.23
N ALA A 180 2.36 -8.30 21.39
CA ALA A 180 1.06 -8.86 21.76
C ALA A 180 1.01 -10.35 21.41
N PRO A 181 1.26 -11.27 22.38
CA PRO A 181 1.27 -12.70 22.12
C PRO A 181 -0.13 -13.25 21.84
N CYS A 182 -0.25 -14.14 20.87
CA CYS A 182 -1.44 -14.96 20.73
C CYS A 182 -1.50 -16.03 21.84
N PRO A 183 -2.71 -16.49 22.22
CA PRO A 183 -2.86 -17.66 23.08
C PRO A 183 -2.21 -18.91 22.47
N ALA A 184 -1.85 -19.88 23.30
CA ALA A 184 -1.24 -21.13 22.85
C ALA A 184 -2.13 -21.82 21.79
N GLY A 185 -1.49 -22.35 20.73
CA GLY A 185 -2.18 -23.01 19.62
C GLY A 185 -2.82 -22.07 18.60
N LYS A 186 -2.64 -20.75 18.73
CA LYS A 186 -3.15 -19.75 17.79
C LYS A 186 -2.04 -19.02 17.04
N LEU A 187 -2.38 -18.55 15.85
CA LEU A 187 -1.50 -17.77 14.99
C LEU A 187 -2.08 -16.37 14.73
N PRO A 188 -1.23 -15.33 14.67
CA PRO A 188 -1.66 -13.99 14.29
C PRO A 188 -2.01 -13.96 12.81
N ILE A 189 -3.21 -13.49 12.47
CA ILE A 189 -3.65 -13.26 11.08
C ILE A 189 -3.75 -11.78 10.73
N SER A 190 -3.80 -10.92 11.75
CA SER A 190 -3.83 -9.48 11.60
C SER A 190 -3.43 -8.84 12.93
N GLY A 191 -3.19 -7.53 12.92
CA GLY A 191 -2.86 -6.76 14.10
C GLY A 191 -2.56 -5.31 13.72
N GLY A 192 -2.11 -4.54 14.69
CA GLY A 192 -1.77 -3.14 14.46
C GLY A 192 -1.21 -2.44 15.68
N VAL A 193 -0.78 -1.21 15.45
CA VAL A 193 -0.25 -0.31 16.48
C VAL A 193 -1.15 0.91 16.55
N LEU A 194 -1.67 1.20 17.74
CA LEU A 194 -2.41 2.42 18.04
C LEU A 194 -1.53 3.29 18.94
N THR A 195 -1.27 4.51 18.52
CA THR A 195 -0.44 5.46 19.26
C THR A 195 -1.30 6.59 19.81
N ALA A 196 -1.04 7.00 21.05
CA ALA A 196 -1.55 8.26 21.57
C ALA A 196 -0.57 9.38 21.16
N GLY A 197 -1.04 10.37 20.41
CA GLY A 197 -0.21 11.49 19.96
C GLY A 197 0.64 11.19 18.72
N ALA A 198 1.59 12.08 18.43
CA ALA A 198 2.44 12.05 17.23
C ALA A 198 3.66 11.13 17.42
N MET A 199 3.43 9.82 17.58
CA MET A 199 4.50 8.81 17.58
C MET A 199 4.69 8.19 16.19
N ASN A 200 5.92 7.83 15.87
CA ASN A 200 6.27 7.20 14.60
C ASN A 200 6.25 5.67 14.76
N VAL A 201 5.44 4.97 13.97
CA VAL A 201 5.50 3.50 13.90
C VAL A 201 6.73 3.10 13.09
N THR A 202 7.57 2.27 13.69
CA THR A 202 8.88 1.85 13.14
C THR A 202 8.88 0.39 12.73
N ASP A 203 8.04 -0.44 13.35
CA ASP A 203 7.78 -1.82 12.94
C ASP A 203 6.35 -2.22 13.28
N ASN A 204 5.74 -3.05 12.43
CA ASN A 204 4.37 -3.51 12.59
C ASN A 204 4.18 -4.82 11.80
N GLY A 205 4.04 -5.94 12.48
CA GLY A 205 3.87 -7.22 11.79
C GLY A 205 3.81 -8.43 12.71
N PRO A 206 3.52 -9.61 12.15
CA PRO A 206 3.54 -10.86 12.90
C PRO A 206 4.98 -11.21 13.30
N GLU A 207 5.16 -11.65 14.54
CA GLU A 207 6.46 -12.08 15.09
C GLU A 207 6.28 -13.35 15.93
N THR A 208 7.33 -14.16 16.03
CA THR A 208 7.44 -15.22 17.04
C THR A 208 8.50 -14.85 18.06
N ALA A 209 8.09 -14.56 19.29
CA ALA A 209 8.97 -14.19 20.38
C ALA A 209 8.78 -15.16 21.57
N GLY A 210 9.87 -15.73 22.07
CA GLY A 210 9.84 -16.66 23.21
C GLY A 210 8.95 -17.89 22.98
N GLY A 211 8.88 -18.40 21.74
CA GLY A 211 8.07 -19.56 21.38
C GLY A 211 6.56 -19.31 21.24
N ARG A 212 6.11 -18.05 21.34
CA ARG A 212 4.72 -17.66 21.09
C ARG A 212 4.64 -16.80 19.84
N ALA A 213 3.73 -17.14 18.93
CA ALA A 213 3.38 -16.30 17.80
C ALA A 213 2.50 -15.15 18.27
N GLY A 214 2.66 -13.96 17.70
CA GLY A 214 1.92 -12.76 18.09
C GLY A 214 2.18 -11.61 17.13
N TRP A 215 1.86 -10.40 17.58
CA TRP A 215 2.04 -9.20 16.78
C TRP A 215 3.03 -8.26 17.46
N ARG A 216 4.02 -7.79 16.70
CA ARG A 216 5.01 -6.81 17.15
C ARG A 216 4.64 -5.43 16.63
N GLY A 217 4.71 -4.45 17.52
CA GLY A 217 4.56 -3.05 17.20
C GLY A 217 5.67 -2.23 17.84
N GLY A 218 6.50 -1.60 17.02
CA GLY A 218 7.57 -0.72 17.44
C GLY A 218 7.26 0.72 17.13
N VAL A 219 7.57 1.60 18.08
CA VAL A 219 7.29 3.02 17.98
C VAL A 219 8.48 3.83 18.47
N PHE A 220 8.72 4.96 17.80
CA PHE A 220 9.58 6.02 18.29
C PHE A 220 8.72 7.19 18.74
N ASN A 221 8.97 7.68 19.96
CA ASN A 221 8.29 8.84 20.50
C ASN A 221 9.17 10.10 20.30
N PRO A 222 8.88 10.97 19.32
CA PRO A 222 9.63 12.21 19.10
C PRO A 222 9.19 13.34 20.05
N GLN A 223 8.22 13.10 20.93
CA GLN A 223 7.64 14.12 21.79
C GLN A 223 8.44 14.29 23.08
N VAL A 224 8.27 15.46 23.72
CA VAL A 224 8.87 15.78 25.03
C VAL A 224 8.20 15.08 26.21
N GLY A 225 7.00 14.50 26.01
CA GLY A 225 6.24 13.76 27.01
C GLY A 225 6.15 12.28 26.69
N SER A 226 5.92 11.45 27.71
CA SER A 226 5.63 10.03 27.51
C SER A 226 4.27 9.85 26.86
N SER A 227 4.18 8.91 25.93
CA SER A 227 2.95 8.61 25.21
C SER A 227 2.67 7.11 25.24
N ASP A 228 1.39 6.76 25.25
CA ASP A 228 0.96 5.37 25.32
C ASP A 228 0.82 4.77 23.92
N VAL A 229 1.25 3.52 23.79
CA VAL A 229 1.06 2.68 22.61
C VAL A 229 0.22 1.46 22.97
N VAL A 230 -0.65 1.03 22.07
CA VAL A 230 -1.39 -0.22 22.17
C VAL A 230 -1.08 -1.07 20.94
N VAL A 231 -0.53 -2.26 21.16
CA VAL A 231 -0.33 -3.25 20.09
C VAL A 231 -1.43 -4.28 20.16
N ILE A 232 -2.05 -4.57 19.02
CA ILE A 232 -3.17 -5.50 18.88
C ILE A 232 -2.74 -6.69 18.03
N ALA A 233 -3.11 -7.89 18.45
CA ALA A 233 -3.02 -9.12 17.66
C ALA A 233 -4.41 -9.74 17.50
N VAL A 234 -4.80 -10.04 16.26
CA VAL A 234 -5.97 -10.83 15.91
C VAL A 234 -5.50 -12.25 15.59
N CYS A 235 -5.88 -13.19 16.43
CA CYS A 235 -5.36 -14.55 16.42
C CYS A 235 -6.46 -15.56 16.11
N VAL A 236 -6.16 -16.59 15.31
CA VAL A 236 -7.08 -17.71 15.03
C VAL A 236 -6.44 -19.04 15.41
N ALA A 237 -7.27 -20.07 15.60
CA ALA A 237 -6.77 -21.42 15.82
C ALA A 237 -5.91 -21.87 14.62
N LYS A 238 -4.78 -22.52 14.90
CA LYS A 238 -3.97 -23.14 13.86
C LYS A 238 -4.85 -24.19 13.12
N PRO A 239 -4.96 -24.13 11.78
CA PRO A 239 -5.69 -25.15 11.03
C PRO A 239 -5.07 -26.52 11.32
N SER A 240 -5.91 -27.49 11.69
CA SER A 240 -5.49 -28.89 11.74
C SER A 240 -5.13 -29.35 10.32
N PRO A 241 -4.01 -30.07 10.14
CA PRO A 241 -3.63 -30.64 8.85
C PRO A 241 -4.64 -31.67 8.35
#